data_AF-A0A1I8N5F9-F1
#
_entry.id   AF-A0A1I8N5F9-F1
#
_cell.length_a   1.000
_cell.length_b   1.000
_cell.length_c   1.000
_cell.angle_alpha   90.00
_cell.angle_beta   90.00
_cell.angle_gamma   90.00
#
_symmetry.space_group_name_H-M   'P 1'
#
loop_
_entity.id
_entity.type
_entity.pdbx_description
1 polymer ?
#
loop_
_entity_poly.entity_id
_entity_poly.type
_entity_poly.pdbx_seq_one_letter_code
_entity_poly.pdbx_strand_id
1 'polypeptide(L)'
;LFVKQAEEWSQQMHHNLYPNTHADVMISPILTETSSEARVIEPERRNCLFWNEKSTKYSRLEGFPYNKLNCLTHCQHRHVVNYCNCSMTLYFPEIRKKHNFNYLKAPRQDEYMNEGGRGMVCDCIDNCKTLLFLVNVNTQPIHSLPTNVNGPLIYVHIYYNRKSLTKYSARLRYSYLNLAAYIGGVFGLFWGASMLNLAEICYAI
;
A
#
# COMPACT_ATOMS: atom_id res chain seq x y z
N LEU A 1 5.96 -2.71 19.62
CA LEU A 1 6.54 -1.64 18.77
C LEU A 1 5.87 -1.69 17.40
N PHE A 2 5.45 -0.53 16.88
CA PHE A 2 4.91 -0.37 15.53
C PHE A 2 5.80 0.59 14.74
N VAL A 3 6.20 0.21 13.53
CA VAL A 3 6.93 1.08 12.60
C VAL A 3 6.09 1.18 11.33
N LYS A 4 5.58 2.38 11.05
CA LYS A 4 4.67 2.63 9.93
C LYS A 4 4.78 4.08 9.45
N GLN A 5 4.16 4.38 8.31
CA GLN A 5 4.06 5.75 7.84
C GLN A 5 3.11 6.57 8.72
N ALA A 6 3.33 7.89 8.80
CA ALA A 6 2.50 8.80 9.60
C ALA A 6 1.02 8.82 9.15
N GLU A 7 0.77 8.62 7.86
CA GLU A 7 -0.56 8.64 7.26
C GLU A 7 -1.26 7.26 7.30
N GLU A 8 -0.59 6.22 7.82
CA GLU A 8 -1.08 4.85 7.83
C GLU A 8 -1.74 4.51 9.18
N TRP A 9 -3.00 4.08 9.14
CA TRP A 9 -3.81 3.85 10.34
C TRP A 9 -3.85 2.37 10.77
N SER A 10 -3.39 1.44 9.93
CA SER A 10 -3.32 0.00 10.25
C SER A 10 -2.37 -0.33 11.42
N GLN A 11 -2.62 -1.48 12.05
CA GLN A 11 -1.80 -2.08 13.14
C GLN A 11 -1.46 -3.55 12.87
N GLN A 12 -1.41 -4.00 11.61
CA GLN A 12 -1.21 -5.42 11.31
C GLN A 12 0.16 -5.97 11.74
N MET A 13 1.22 -5.14 11.73
CA MET A 13 2.57 -5.60 12.07
C MET A 13 3.04 -4.99 13.39
N HIS A 14 3.12 -5.82 14.43
CA HIS A 14 3.66 -5.44 15.74
C HIS A 14 4.82 -6.34 16.13
N HIS A 15 5.85 -5.75 16.72
CA HIS A 15 6.93 -6.49 17.37
C HIS A 15 6.75 -6.45 18.87
N ASN A 16 6.73 -7.64 19.48
CA ASN A 16 6.68 -7.81 20.93
C ASN A 16 8.10 -7.70 21.49
N LEU A 17 8.24 -6.87 22.52
CA LEU A 17 9.50 -6.69 23.24
C LEU A 17 9.33 -7.29 24.63
N TYR A 18 10.37 -7.98 25.09
CA TYR A 18 10.34 -8.69 26.35
C TYR A 18 11.03 -7.90 27.46
N PRO A 19 10.59 -8.04 28.72
CA PRO A 19 11.22 -7.39 29.85
C PRO A 19 12.68 -7.85 30.02
N ASN A 20 13.53 -6.97 30.55
CA ASN A 20 14.95 -7.21 30.84
C ASN A 20 15.81 -7.50 29.60
N THR A 21 15.41 -6.97 28.44
CA THR A 21 16.15 -7.13 27.18
C THR A 21 16.57 -5.78 26.60
N HIS A 22 17.75 -5.78 25.98
CA HIS A 22 18.22 -4.76 25.06
C HIS A 22 17.83 -5.18 23.64
N ALA A 23 16.93 -4.41 23.02
CA ALA A 23 16.40 -4.67 21.68
C ALA A 23 16.97 -3.66 20.68
N ASP A 24 17.83 -4.15 19.79
CA ASP A 24 18.29 -3.42 18.62
C ASP A 24 17.29 -3.62 17.48
N VAL A 25 16.66 -2.54 17.05
CA VAL A 25 15.62 -2.51 16.03
C VAL A 25 16.20 -1.91 14.76
N MET A 26 16.49 -2.78 13.79
CA MET A 26 16.99 -2.43 12.48
C MET A 26 15.84 -2.15 11.51
N ILE A 27 15.78 -0.94 10.98
CA ILE A 27 14.78 -0.53 9.98
C ILE A 27 15.41 -0.56 8.58
N SER A 28 14.80 -1.30 7.66
CA SER A 28 15.17 -1.36 6.24
C SER A 28 13.98 -0.90 5.39
N PRO A 29 13.99 0.34 4.89
CA PRO A 29 12.88 0.85 4.10
C PRO A 29 12.93 0.32 2.66
N ILE A 30 11.75 0.10 2.06
CA ILE A 30 11.56 -0.28 0.67
C ILE A 30 10.49 0.62 0.06
N LEU A 31 10.81 1.29 -1.04
CA LEU A 31 9.88 2.12 -1.78
C LEU A 31 9.48 1.43 -3.08
N THR A 32 8.20 1.20 -3.27
CA THR A 32 7.62 0.74 -4.54
C THR A 32 6.83 1.89 -5.15
N GLU A 33 7.15 2.25 -6.39
CA GLU A 33 6.52 3.37 -7.09
C GLU A 33 6.24 3.03 -8.56
N THR A 34 4.99 3.19 -8.96
CA THR A 34 4.58 3.16 -10.37
C THR A 34 4.70 4.56 -10.96
N SER A 35 5.27 4.63 -12.16
CA SER A 35 5.54 5.86 -12.86
C SER A 35 4.25 6.61 -13.23
N SER A 36 4.31 7.94 -13.24
CA SER A 36 3.13 8.79 -13.46
C SER A 36 2.52 8.63 -14.85
N GLU A 37 3.27 8.15 -15.83
CA GLU A 37 2.78 7.89 -17.19
C GLU A 37 1.75 6.76 -17.20
N ALA A 38 1.79 5.85 -16.22
CA ALA A 38 0.80 4.78 -16.05
C ALA A 38 -0.60 5.29 -15.67
N ARG A 39 -0.76 6.59 -15.39
CA ARG A 39 -2.08 7.22 -15.14
C ARG A 39 -3.03 7.13 -16.32
N VAL A 40 -2.51 6.98 -17.54
CA VAL A 40 -3.33 6.82 -18.74
C VAL A 40 -4.10 5.48 -18.73
N ILE A 41 -3.63 4.50 -17.94
CA ILE A 41 -4.29 3.21 -17.78
C ILE A 41 -5.27 3.30 -16.60
N GLU A 42 -6.46 2.73 -16.79
CA GLU A 42 -7.49 2.65 -15.75
C GLU A 42 -7.00 1.89 -14.50
N PRO A 43 -7.43 2.28 -13.28
CA PRO A 43 -7.02 1.67 -12.03
C PRO A 43 -7.14 0.15 -11.99
N GLU A 44 -8.22 -0.40 -12.54
CA GLU A 44 -8.50 -1.84 -12.55
C GLU A 44 -7.55 -2.62 -13.45
N ARG A 45 -7.14 -2.04 -14.60
CA ARG A 45 -6.21 -2.70 -15.52
C ARG A 45 -4.76 -2.59 -15.04
N ARG A 46 -4.40 -1.50 -14.36
CA ARG A 46 -3.05 -1.31 -13.80
C ARG A 46 -2.87 -1.87 -12.38
N ASN A 47 -3.94 -2.39 -11.76
CA ASN A 47 -3.95 -2.97 -10.41
C ASN A 47 -3.41 -2.06 -9.29
N CYS A 48 -3.44 -0.73 -9.46
CA CYS A 48 -3.09 0.21 -8.40
C CYS A 48 -3.86 1.53 -8.50
N LEU A 49 -3.97 2.26 -7.39
CA LEU A 49 -4.55 3.60 -7.33
C LEU A 49 -3.51 4.62 -6.85
N PHE A 50 -3.43 5.78 -7.52
CA PHE A 50 -2.59 6.87 -7.05
C PHE A 50 -3.25 7.58 -5.86
N TRP A 51 -2.42 8.12 -4.98
CA TRP A 51 -2.85 8.74 -3.72
C TRP A 51 -3.89 9.88 -3.90
N ASN A 52 -3.84 10.59 -5.04
CA ASN A 52 -4.67 11.74 -5.37
C ASN A 52 -5.86 11.42 -6.29
N GLU A 53 -5.98 10.19 -6.82
CA GLU A 53 -7.08 9.83 -7.69
C GLU A 53 -8.34 9.51 -6.88
N LYS A 54 -9.49 9.85 -7.45
CA LYS A 54 -10.79 9.52 -6.88
C LYS A 54 -11.33 8.28 -7.60
N SER A 55 -11.82 7.33 -6.82
CA SER A 55 -12.54 6.16 -7.31
C SER A 55 -13.84 6.03 -6.53
N THR A 56 -14.94 5.71 -7.21
CA THR A 56 -16.23 5.40 -6.59
C THR A 56 -16.27 3.97 -6.03
N LYS A 57 -15.37 3.09 -6.49
CA LYS A 57 -15.32 1.67 -6.12
C LYS A 57 -14.55 1.44 -4.81
N TYR A 58 -13.46 2.16 -4.61
CA TYR A 58 -12.56 1.96 -3.47
C TYR A 58 -12.83 2.98 -2.37
N SER A 59 -13.08 2.49 -1.16
CA SER A 59 -13.31 3.36 0.01
C SER A 59 -12.06 4.18 0.33
N ARG A 60 -12.25 5.45 0.67
CA ARG A 60 -11.19 6.36 1.10
C ARG A 60 -11.63 7.10 2.36
N LEU A 61 -10.70 7.28 3.30
CA LEU A 61 -10.93 8.07 4.50
C LEU A 61 -10.96 9.57 4.13
N GLU A 62 -11.93 10.32 4.64
CA GLU A 62 -12.04 11.76 4.35
C GLU A 62 -10.83 12.53 4.90
N GLY A 63 -10.31 13.47 4.11
CA GLY A 63 -9.13 14.27 4.47
C GLY A 63 -7.78 13.59 4.29
N PHE A 64 -7.73 12.30 3.94
CA PHE A 64 -6.47 11.55 3.75
C PHE A 64 -6.27 11.09 2.29
N PRO A 65 -5.00 10.95 1.86
CA PRO A 65 -4.69 10.32 0.58
C PRO A 65 -5.14 8.86 0.56
N TYR A 66 -5.33 8.33 -0.65
CA TYR A 66 -5.66 6.92 -0.78
C TYR A 66 -4.53 6.03 -0.26
N ASN A 67 -4.88 5.13 0.65
CA ASN A 67 -4.00 4.07 1.13
C ASN A 67 -4.80 2.78 1.31
N LYS A 68 -4.32 1.66 0.75
CA LYS A 68 -4.96 0.34 0.84
C LYS A 68 -5.23 -0.06 2.28
N LEU A 69 -4.28 0.17 3.17
CA LEU A 69 -4.42 -0.21 4.57
C LEU A 69 -5.46 0.63 5.32
N ASN A 70 -5.59 1.91 4.96
CA ASN A 70 -6.64 2.78 5.46
C ASN A 70 -8.01 2.39 4.87
N CYS A 71 -8.07 2.03 3.58
CA CYS A 71 -9.26 1.50 2.93
C CYS A 71 -9.78 0.25 3.63
N LEU A 72 -8.89 -0.71 3.95
CA LEU A 72 -9.23 -1.92 4.68
C LEU A 72 -9.76 -1.62 6.08
N THR A 73 -9.06 -0.76 6.83
CA THR A 73 -9.46 -0.37 8.20
C THR A 73 -10.83 0.33 8.21
N HIS A 74 -11.06 1.23 7.25
CA HIS A 74 -12.34 1.92 7.07
C HIS A 74 -13.47 0.95 6.67
N CYS A 75 -13.20 0.00 5.78
CA CYS A 75 -14.16 -1.03 5.39
C CYS A 75 -14.56 -1.91 6.58
N GLN A 76 -13.58 -2.39 7.37
CA GLN A 76 -13.82 -3.16 8.58
C GLN A 76 -14.67 -2.37 9.58
N HIS A 77 -14.32 -1.11 9.82
CA HIS A 77 -15.08 -0.24 10.72
C HIS A 77 -16.54 -0.09 10.26
N ARG A 78 -16.76 0.19 8.97
CA ARG A 78 -18.11 0.30 8.38
C ARG A 78 -18.92 -0.98 8.57
N HIS A 79 -18.31 -2.16 8.37
CA HIS A 79 -18.97 -3.44 8.64
C HIS A 79 -19.35 -3.59 10.12
N VAL A 80 -18.43 -3.31 11.05
CA VAL A 80 -18.70 -3.42 12.50
C VAL A 80 -19.83 -2.47 12.92
N VAL A 81 -19.83 -1.24 12.41
CA VAL A 81 -20.91 -0.27 12.68
C VAL A 81 -22.25 -0.80 12.14
N ASN A 82 -22.29 -1.26 10.89
CA ASN A 82 -23.53 -1.69 10.25
C ASN A 82 -24.14 -2.96 10.87
N TYR A 83 -23.31 -3.95 11.20
CA TYR A 83 -23.81 -5.24 11.70
C TYR A 83 -24.00 -5.27 13.21
N CYS A 84 -23.18 -4.53 13.96
CA CYS A 84 -23.18 -4.61 15.43
C CYS A 84 -23.63 -3.33 16.11
N ASN A 85 -23.81 -2.21 15.39
CA ASN A 85 -24.06 -0.89 15.97
C ASN A 85 -23.00 -0.52 17.02
N CYS A 86 -21.74 -0.86 16.72
CA CYS A 86 -20.59 -0.71 17.57
C CYS A 86 -19.48 0.00 16.80
N SER A 87 -18.61 0.71 17.50
CA SER A 87 -17.40 1.27 16.91
C SER A 87 -16.18 0.76 17.64
N MET A 88 -15.13 0.51 16.88
CA MET A 88 -13.83 0.17 17.45
C MET A 88 -13.21 1.46 18.00
N THR A 89 -13.37 1.69 19.31
CA THR A 89 -12.93 2.90 20.02
C THR A 89 -11.43 3.20 19.90
N LEU A 90 -10.61 2.23 19.51
CA LEU A 90 -9.17 2.42 19.33
C LEU A 90 -8.82 3.27 18.09
N TYR A 91 -9.71 3.32 17.08
CA TYR A 91 -9.47 4.01 15.81
C TYR A 91 -10.47 5.13 15.51
N PHE A 92 -11.67 5.06 16.08
CA PHE A 92 -12.75 6.01 15.85
C PHE A 92 -13.48 6.26 17.18
N PRO A 93 -13.42 7.47 17.75
CA PRO A 93 -13.69 7.71 19.18
C PRO A 93 -15.17 7.64 19.61
N GLU A 94 -16.09 7.18 18.77
CA GLU A 94 -17.52 7.17 19.08
C GLU A 94 -18.11 5.76 19.04
N ILE A 95 -18.53 5.22 20.21
CA ILE A 95 -19.52 4.13 20.48
C ILE A 95 -18.99 2.98 21.38
N ARG A 96 -19.77 2.64 22.42
CA ARG A 96 -19.44 1.88 23.66
C ARG A 96 -19.63 0.34 23.62
N LYS A 97 -19.37 -0.37 22.52
CA LYS A 97 -19.60 -1.84 22.51
C LYS A 97 -18.50 -2.58 21.75
N LYS A 98 -17.97 -3.64 22.37
CA LYS A 98 -16.81 -4.40 21.90
C LYS A 98 -17.28 -5.76 21.36
N HIS A 99 -17.29 -5.92 20.04
CA HIS A 99 -17.38 -7.23 19.38
C HIS A 99 -16.13 -7.46 18.53
N ASN A 100 -15.62 -8.69 18.53
CA ASN A 100 -14.34 -9.05 17.91
C ASN A 100 -14.60 -9.68 16.53
N PHE A 101 -14.57 -8.87 15.46
CA PHE A 101 -14.67 -9.34 14.07
C PHE A 101 -13.29 -9.26 13.40
N ASN A 102 -12.54 -10.36 13.44
CA ASN A 102 -11.18 -10.40 12.89
C ASN A 102 -11.07 -11.13 11.53
N TYR A 103 -12.17 -11.64 10.98
CA TYR A 103 -12.15 -12.38 9.72
C TYR A 103 -12.47 -11.48 8.52
N LEU A 104 -11.42 -11.05 7.83
CA LEU A 104 -11.48 -10.45 6.50
C LEU A 104 -11.47 -11.55 5.45
N LYS A 105 -12.37 -11.47 4.48
CA LYS A 105 -12.47 -12.40 3.36
C LYS A 105 -12.03 -11.72 2.07
N ALA A 106 -11.19 -12.38 1.29
CA ALA A 106 -10.79 -11.88 -0.01
C ALA A 106 -11.96 -11.93 -1.02
N PRO A 107 -12.01 -11.03 -2.00
CA PRO A 107 -12.99 -11.14 -3.08
C PRO A 107 -12.83 -12.48 -3.80
N ARG A 108 -13.95 -13.19 -3.99
CA ARG A 108 -14.03 -14.55 -4.59
C ARG A 108 -13.41 -15.70 -3.79
N GLN A 109 -13.05 -15.52 -2.52
CA GLN A 109 -12.49 -16.62 -1.71
C GLN A 109 -13.43 -17.85 -1.63
N ASP A 110 -14.75 -17.63 -1.64
CA ASP A 110 -15.77 -18.69 -1.70
C ASP A 110 -15.71 -19.58 -2.95
N GLU A 111 -15.15 -19.08 -4.04
CA GLU A 111 -15.04 -19.79 -5.31
C GLU A 111 -13.92 -20.85 -5.26
N TYR A 112 -12.90 -20.64 -4.41
CA TYR A 112 -11.71 -21.46 -4.33
C TYR A 112 -11.56 -22.21 -3.00
N MET A 113 -12.25 -21.76 -1.94
CA MET A 113 -12.19 -22.36 -0.61
C MET A 113 -13.61 -22.60 -0.08
N ASN A 114 -13.92 -23.85 0.28
CA ASN A 114 -15.19 -24.24 0.93
C ASN A 114 -15.20 -23.82 2.42
N GLU A 115 -15.03 -22.53 2.70
CA GLU A 115 -15.19 -21.95 4.03
C GLU A 115 -16.55 -21.25 4.10
N GLY A 116 -17.55 -21.92 4.68
CA GLY A 116 -18.90 -21.37 4.92
C GLY A 116 -18.97 -20.25 5.96
N GLY A 117 -17.82 -19.69 6.37
CA GLY A 117 -17.74 -18.59 7.32
C GLY A 117 -18.23 -17.27 6.70
N ARG A 118 -19.16 -16.60 7.39
CA ARG A 118 -19.54 -15.22 7.06
C ARG A 118 -18.40 -14.29 7.45
N GLY A 119 -17.70 -13.73 6.46
CA GLY A 119 -16.63 -12.76 6.64
C GLY A 119 -16.97 -11.39 6.06
N MET A 120 -16.13 -10.40 6.38
CA MET A 120 -16.22 -9.08 5.78
C MET A 120 -15.49 -9.08 4.44
N VAL A 121 -16.20 -8.77 3.35
CA VAL A 121 -15.60 -8.64 2.01
C VAL A 121 -15.24 -7.19 1.78
N CYS A 122 -13.96 -6.90 1.60
CA CYS A 122 -13.44 -5.55 1.39
C CYS A 122 -12.68 -5.47 0.07
N ASP A 123 -13.22 -4.72 -0.89
CA ASP A 123 -12.58 -4.44 -2.17
C ASP A 123 -11.65 -3.22 -2.05
N CYS A 124 -10.36 -3.46 -1.84
CA CYS A 124 -9.33 -2.42 -1.81
C CYS A 124 -8.19 -2.78 -2.79
N ILE A 125 -7.77 -1.81 -3.60
CA ILE A 125 -6.68 -1.95 -4.58
C ILE A 125 -5.35 -1.48 -3.97
N ASP A 126 -4.23 -1.92 -4.52
CA ASP A 126 -2.90 -1.51 -4.05
C ASP A 126 -2.59 -0.05 -4.35
N ASN A 127 -1.72 0.56 -3.54
CA ASN A 127 -1.26 1.92 -3.79
C ASN A 127 -0.23 1.88 -4.93
N CYS A 128 -0.30 2.82 -5.87
CA CYS A 128 0.74 2.98 -6.88
C CYS A 128 2.07 3.47 -6.28
N LYS A 129 2.05 4.05 -5.07
CA LYS A 129 3.25 4.43 -4.30
C LYS A 129 3.12 3.90 -2.88
N THR A 130 4.07 3.06 -2.49
CA THR A 130 4.07 2.38 -1.19
C THR A 130 5.46 2.43 -0.58
N LEU A 131 5.57 2.89 0.67
CA LEU A 131 6.80 2.84 1.45
C LEU A 131 6.61 1.82 2.59
N LEU A 132 7.31 0.69 2.49
CA LEU A 132 7.30 -0.38 3.48
C LEU A 132 8.53 -0.27 4.37
N PHE A 133 8.36 -0.41 5.68
CA PHE A 133 9.47 -0.50 6.63
C PHE A 133 9.62 -1.95 7.08
N LEU A 134 10.65 -2.64 6.59
CA LEU A 134 11.01 -3.95 7.12
C LEU A 134 11.76 -3.75 8.43
N VAL A 135 11.33 -4.44 9.47
CA VAL A 135 11.90 -4.31 10.81
C VAL A 135 12.47 -5.66 11.23
N ASN A 136 13.76 -5.68 11.54
CA ASN A 136 14.43 -6.80 12.17
C ASN A 136 14.77 -6.42 13.61
N VAL A 137 14.40 -7.28 14.55
CA VAL A 137 14.62 -7.04 15.99
C VAL A 137 15.62 -8.06 16.50
N ASN A 138 16.75 -7.58 16.98
CA ASN A 138 17.74 -8.39 17.68
C ASN A 138 17.65 -8.09 19.18
N THR A 139 17.36 -9.11 19.98
CA THR A 139 17.21 -8.96 21.44
C THR A 139 18.36 -9.64 22.16
N GLN A 140 18.95 -8.94 23.12
CA GLN A 140 19.99 -9.44 24.00
C GLN A 140 19.57 -9.25 25.46
N PRO A 141 19.89 -10.19 26.36
CA PRO A 141 19.59 -10.02 27.78
C PRO A 141 20.47 -8.90 28.38
N ILE A 142 19.91 -8.12 29.31
CA ILE A 142 20.67 -7.11 30.04
C ILE A 142 21.43 -7.81 31.17
N HIS A 143 22.75 -7.91 31.06
CA HIS A 143 23.60 -8.63 32.03
C HIS A 143 23.78 -7.90 33.37
N SER A 144 23.69 -6.57 33.40
CA SER A 144 23.80 -5.76 34.61
C SER A 144 22.59 -4.85 34.73
N LEU A 145 21.55 -5.31 35.44
CA LEU A 145 20.44 -4.43 35.78
C LEU A 145 20.93 -3.40 36.81
N PRO A 146 20.69 -2.10 36.61
CA PRO A 146 21.00 -1.11 37.62
C PRO A 146 20.21 -1.45 38.90
N THR A 147 20.90 -1.54 40.04
CA THR A 147 20.38 -1.90 41.37
C THR A 147 19.26 -0.98 41.90
N ASN A 148 18.92 0.06 41.14
CA ASN A 148 17.99 1.12 41.50
C ASN A 148 16.65 1.04 40.73
N VAL A 149 16.40 -0.06 40.00
CA VAL A 149 15.16 -0.23 39.22
C VAL A 149 14.44 -1.50 39.70
N ASN A 150 13.35 -1.30 40.46
CA ASN A 150 12.51 -2.39 41.00
C ASN A 150 11.53 -2.98 39.97
N GLY A 151 11.71 -2.70 38.67
CA GLY A 151 10.76 -3.05 37.61
C GLY A 151 11.44 -3.58 36.35
N PRO A 152 10.67 -4.25 35.46
CA PRO A 152 11.18 -4.76 34.21
C PRO A 152 11.67 -3.61 33.32
N LEU A 153 12.92 -3.67 32.89
CA LEU A 153 13.55 -2.64 32.07
C LEU A 153 13.66 -3.11 30.62
N ILE A 154 13.30 -2.26 29.67
CA ILE A 154 13.45 -2.56 28.24
C ILE A 154 14.26 -1.43 27.63
N TYR A 155 15.45 -1.75 27.12
CA TYR A 155 16.23 -0.81 26.31
C TYR A 155 15.94 -1.06 24.84
N VAL A 156 15.58 -0.01 24.11
CA VAL A 156 15.27 -0.10 22.68
C VAL A 156 16.13 0.89 21.93
N HIS A 157 16.91 0.39 20.99
CA HIS A 157 17.74 1.20 20.12
C HIS A 157 17.27 1.02 18.67
N ILE A 158 16.74 2.09 18.07
CA ILE A 158 16.11 2.07 16.75
C ILE A 158 17.03 2.78 15.76
N TYR A 159 17.42 2.11 14.69
CA TYR A 159 18.29 2.69 13.66
C TYR A 159 17.99 2.15 12.27
N TYR A 160 18.38 2.92 11.24
CA TYR A 160 18.34 2.44 9.87
C TYR A 160 19.50 1.49 9.61
N ASN A 161 19.18 0.30 9.10
CA ASN A 161 20.17 -0.72 8.75
C ASN A 161 21.18 -0.20 7.69
N ARG A 162 20.70 0.63 6.77
CA ARG A 162 21.50 1.24 5.71
C ARG A 162 21.13 2.71 5.54
N LYS A 163 22.09 3.53 5.09
CA LYS A 163 21.86 4.94 4.72
C LYS A 163 21.17 5.11 3.35
N SER A 164 20.94 4.01 2.62
CA SER A 164 20.27 3.99 1.33
C SER A 164 18.94 3.23 1.38
N LEU A 165 18.05 3.59 0.46
CA LEU A 165 16.71 3.04 0.31
C LEU A 165 16.64 2.16 -0.94
N THR A 166 16.03 0.97 -0.85
CA THR A 166 15.75 0.16 -2.04
C THR A 166 14.49 0.68 -2.72
N LYS A 167 14.59 1.05 -4.00
CA LYS A 167 13.46 1.55 -4.79
C LYS A 167 13.12 0.60 -5.94
N TYR A 168 11.91 0.05 -5.94
CA TYR A 168 11.31 -0.64 -7.07
C TYR A 168 10.45 0.34 -7.86
N SER A 169 10.77 0.57 -9.13
CA SER A 169 10.00 1.47 -9.99
C SER A 169 9.41 0.73 -11.19
N ALA A 170 8.08 0.72 -11.29
CA ALA A 170 7.38 0.19 -12.44
C ALA A 170 7.16 1.32 -13.46
N ARG A 171 7.67 1.16 -14.69
CA ARG A 171 7.53 2.14 -15.78
C ARG A 171 6.83 1.49 -16.97
N LEU A 172 6.08 2.30 -17.73
CA LEU A 172 5.54 1.87 -19.01
C LEU A 172 6.68 1.55 -19.98
N ARG A 173 6.68 0.34 -20.55
CA ARG A 173 7.66 -0.06 -21.59
C ARG A 173 7.43 0.67 -22.91
N TYR A 174 6.17 0.85 -23.30
CA TYR A 174 5.76 1.57 -24.51
C TYR A 174 4.76 2.66 -24.15
N SER A 175 5.08 3.89 -24.53
CA SER A 175 4.16 5.03 -24.53
C SER A 175 3.59 5.23 -25.94
N TYR A 176 2.50 5.98 -26.07
CA TYR A 176 1.93 6.37 -27.38
C TYR A 176 2.94 7.08 -28.27
N LEU A 177 3.85 7.85 -27.69
CA LEU A 177 4.94 8.51 -28.43
C LEU A 177 5.91 7.48 -29.04
N ASN A 178 6.24 6.42 -28.31
CA ASN A 178 7.10 5.35 -28.82
C ASN A 178 6.40 4.56 -29.92
N LEU A 179 5.08 4.36 -29.80
CA LEU A 179 4.27 3.73 -30.83
C LEU A 179 4.27 4.58 -32.11
N ALA A 180 4.01 5.88 -32.00
CA ALA A 180 4.01 6.80 -33.14
C ALA A 180 5.39 6.89 -33.80
N ALA A 181 6.47 6.95 -33.01
CA ALA A 181 7.83 6.95 -33.51
C ALA A 181 8.18 5.64 -34.23
N TYR A 182 7.75 4.49 -33.70
CA TYR A 182 7.97 3.20 -34.34
C TYR A 182 7.23 3.09 -35.66
N ILE A 183 5.93 3.46 -35.69
CA ILE A 183 5.12 3.48 -36.90
C ILE A 183 5.73 4.43 -37.94
N GLY A 184 6.08 5.65 -37.53
CA GLY A 184 6.73 6.64 -38.39
C GLY A 184 8.10 6.17 -38.91
N GLY A 185 8.88 5.46 -38.09
CA GLY A 185 10.14 4.86 -38.51
C GLY A 185 9.96 3.78 -39.58
N VAL A 186 8.96 2.91 -39.42
CA VAL A 186 8.65 1.86 -40.40
C VAL A 186 8.17 2.49 -41.72
N PHE A 187 7.22 3.44 -41.67
CA PHE A 187 6.73 4.12 -42.89
C PHE A 187 7.82 4.96 -43.58
N GLY A 188 8.67 5.64 -42.81
CA GLY A 188 9.79 6.40 -43.34
C GLY A 188 10.85 5.50 -44.00
N LEU A 189 11.10 4.31 -43.46
CA LEU A 189 12.10 3.39 -44.02
C LEU A 189 11.61 2.68 -45.28
N PHE A 190 10.37 2.20 -45.31
CA PHE A 190 9.87 1.38 -46.42
C PHE A 190 9.25 2.20 -47.57
N TRP A 191 8.56 3.30 -47.25
CA TRP A 191 7.88 4.12 -48.27
C TRP A 191 8.52 5.49 -48.47
N GLY A 192 9.47 5.91 -47.63
CA GLY A 192 9.92 7.31 -47.62
C GLY A 192 8.79 8.29 -47.28
N ALA A 193 7.68 7.79 -46.74
CA ALA A 193 6.47 8.55 -46.48
C ALA A 193 6.55 9.22 -45.11
N SER A 194 6.06 10.46 -45.04
CA SER A 194 5.90 11.22 -43.81
C SER A 194 4.44 11.66 -43.66
N MET A 195 4.08 12.21 -42.49
CA MET A 195 2.74 12.78 -42.28
C MET A 195 2.40 13.88 -43.30
N LEU A 196 3.39 14.56 -43.85
CA LEU A 196 3.18 15.59 -44.89
C LEU A 196 2.71 14.97 -46.21
N ASN A 197 3.32 13.86 -46.63
CA ASN A 197 2.91 13.14 -47.84
C ASN A 197 1.45 12.64 -47.72
N LEU A 198 1.05 12.21 -46.51
CA LEU A 198 -0.33 11.80 -46.22
C LEU A 198 -1.32 12.98 -46.30
N ALA A 199 -0.93 14.16 -45.81
CA ALA A 199 -1.74 15.36 -45.90
C ALA A 199 -1.92 15.86 -47.35
N GLU A 200 -0.87 15.76 -48.17
CA GLU A 200 -0.93 16.11 -49.60
C GLU A 200 -1.90 15.22 -50.38
N ILE A 201 -1.90 13.90 -50.11
CA ILE A 201 -2.86 12.97 -50.74
C ILE A 201 -4.31 13.29 -50.35
N CYS A 202 -4.58 13.56 -49.07
CA CYS A 202 -5.91 13.95 -48.62
C CYS A 202 -6.38 15.30 -49.18
N TYR A 203 -5.46 16.22 -49.49
CA TYR A 203 -5.81 17.49 -50.12
C TYR A 203 -6.02 17.35 -51.64
N ALA A 204 -5.35 16.41 -52.27
CA ALA A 204 -5.42 16.15 -53.72
C ALA A 204 -6.63 15.29 -54.13
N ILE A 205 -7.27 14.60 -53.18
CA ILE A 205 -8.56 13.90 -53.33
C ILE A 205 -9.70 14.90 -53.15
#